data_AF-A0A955RCC0-F1
#
_entry.id   AF-A0A955RCC0-F1
#
_cell.length_a   1.000
_cell.length_b   1.000
_cell.length_c   1.000
_cell.angle_alpha   90.00
_cell.angle_beta   90.00
_cell.angle_gamma   90.00
#
_symmetry.space_group_name_H-M   'P 1'
#
loop_
_entity.id
_entity.type
_entity.pdbx_description
1 polymer ?
#
loop_
_entity_poly.entity_id
_entity_poly.type
_entity_poly.pdbx_seq_one_letter_code
_entity_poly.pdbx_strand_id
1 'polypeptide(L)'
;MGWEEVTIGFDSRVPYAEVPLRWDRERRDSFLLRPEALPLSVDEAVWPRRQSRLGEEGGEVLTPAYSSLEDALQRTPPDEVVVAITQWRGPGEPELAAGPTWPMVPDTGWRRLGWDVVDNVFPSGLSNCMYAAEVVLDWREWAARLNEHHLFDELPDAFAFRDATNRRVPEHAPFAVMGLYEVRGSR
;
A
#
# COMPACT_ATOMS: atom_id res chain seq x y z
N MET A 1 16.88 -9.08 -18.30
CA MET A 1 16.48 -9.12 -16.88
C MET A 1 14.97 -9.24 -16.86
N GLY A 2 14.44 -10.24 -16.16
CA GLY A 2 13.00 -10.46 -16.07
C GLY A 2 12.35 -9.52 -15.07
N TRP A 3 11.02 -9.54 -15.03
CA TRP A 3 10.26 -8.95 -13.94
C TRP A 3 10.28 -9.89 -12.74
N GLU A 4 10.45 -9.35 -11.54
CA GLU A 4 10.43 -10.12 -10.30
C GLU A 4 9.72 -9.36 -9.19
N GLU A 5 9.06 -10.09 -8.30
CA GLU A 5 8.50 -9.53 -7.07
C GLU A 5 9.46 -9.77 -5.92
N VAL A 6 9.88 -8.69 -5.26
CA VAL A 6 10.81 -8.75 -4.13
C VAL A 6 10.18 -8.15 -2.89
N THR A 7 10.44 -8.74 -1.73
CA THR A 7 10.09 -8.14 -0.45
C THR A 7 10.98 -6.92 -0.19
N ILE A 8 10.39 -5.77 0.06
CA ILE A 8 11.13 -4.54 0.38
C ILE A 8 11.07 -4.17 1.87
N GLY A 9 10.18 -4.81 2.63
CA GLY A 9 10.26 -4.84 4.08
C GLY A 9 8.97 -5.33 4.71
N PHE A 10 8.86 -5.13 6.01
CA PHE A 10 7.70 -5.49 6.80
C PHE A 10 7.23 -4.28 7.62
N ASP A 11 5.97 -4.31 8.00
CA ASP A 11 5.38 -3.28 8.83
C ASP A 11 4.37 -3.86 9.82
N SER A 12 4.04 -3.08 10.84
CA SER A 12 2.87 -3.30 11.67
C SER A 12 1.74 -2.38 11.22
N ARG A 13 0.51 -2.82 11.35
CA ARG A 13 -0.66 -2.02 11.00
C ARG A 13 -1.73 -2.19 12.05
N VAL A 14 -2.51 -1.13 12.30
CA VAL A 14 -3.65 -1.22 13.22
C VAL A 14 -4.63 -2.33 12.77
N PRO A 15 -5.31 -3.02 13.70
CA PRO A 15 -6.27 -4.06 13.34
C PRO A 15 -7.35 -3.56 12.37
N TYR A 16 -7.86 -4.44 11.52
CA TYR A 16 -8.86 -4.11 10.48
C TYR A 16 -10.08 -3.35 11.02
N ALA A 17 -10.51 -3.66 12.26
CA ALA A 17 -11.64 -3.00 12.91
C ALA A 17 -11.38 -1.51 13.23
N GLU A 18 -10.12 -1.08 13.34
CA GLU A 18 -9.77 0.31 13.61
C GLU A 18 -9.70 1.16 12.33
N VAL A 19 -9.51 0.55 11.15
CA VAL A 19 -9.36 1.29 9.89
C VAL A 19 -10.59 2.16 9.58
N PRO A 20 -11.84 1.66 9.63
CA PRO A 20 -13.01 2.48 9.34
C PRO A 20 -13.17 3.70 10.25
N LEU A 21 -12.62 3.66 11.47
CA LEU A 21 -12.72 4.76 12.44
C LEU A 21 -12.00 6.04 11.98
N ARG A 22 -11.07 5.92 11.01
CA ARG A 22 -10.29 7.03 10.44
C ARG A 22 -10.80 7.51 9.08
N TRP A 23 -11.90 6.92 8.60
CA TRP A 23 -12.44 7.11 7.27
C TRP A 23 -13.90 7.52 7.36
N ASP A 24 -14.11 8.79 7.70
CA ASP A 24 -15.44 9.40 7.59
C ASP A 24 -15.91 9.46 6.12
N ARG A 25 -17.16 9.83 5.94
CA ARG A 25 -17.79 9.85 4.62
C ARG A 25 -17.10 10.82 3.66
N GLU A 26 -16.75 12.01 4.12
CA GLU A 26 -16.14 13.04 3.28
C GLU A 26 -14.77 12.59 2.76
N ARG A 27 -13.96 11.99 3.63
CA ARG A 27 -12.68 11.40 3.26
C ARG A 27 -12.85 10.24 2.29
N ARG A 28 -13.79 9.33 2.53
CA ARG A 28 -14.08 8.21 1.61
C ARG A 28 -14.47 8.72 0.22
N ASP A 29 -15.38 9.69 0.16
CA ASP A 29 -15.88 10.26 -1.10
C ASP A 29 -14.78 11.02 -1.87
N SER A 30 -13.80 11.59 -1.17
CA SER A 30 -12.70 12.36 -1.78
C SER A 30 -11.52 11.50 -2.24
N PHE A 31 -11.26 10.38 -1.56
CA PHE A 31 -10.03 9.61 -1.74
C PHE A 31 -10.23 8.16 -2.19
N LEU A 32 -11.43 7.60 -2.16
CA LEU A 32 -11.68 6.21 -2.59
C LEU A 32 -12.53 6.13 -3.85
N LEU A 33 -12.07 5.31 -4.80
CA LEU A 33 -12.87 4.90 -5.96
C LEU A 33 -14.02 3.95 -5.59
N ARG A 34 -13.93 3.24 -4.45
CA ARG A 34 -15.00 2.43 -3.86
C ARG A 34 -15.22 2.86 -2.40
N PRO A 35 -16.11 3.84 -2.14
CA PRO A 35 -16.33 4.37 -0.80
C PRO A 35 -16.78 3.33 0.24
N GLU A 36 -17.31 2.18 -0.19
CA GLU A 36 -17.75 1.09 0.67
C GLU A 36 -16.64 0.10 1.07
N ALA A 37 -15.48 0.14 0.40
CA ALA A 37 -14.37 -0.76 0.69
C ALA A 37 -13.71 -0.48 2.05
N LEU A 38 -12.94 -1.45 2.56
CA LEU A 38 -12.05 -1.28 3.70
C LEU A 38 -10.67 -0.84 3.19
N PRO A 39 -10.30 0.45 3.22
CA PRO A 39 -9.09 0.90 2.53
C PRO A 39 -7.83 0.41 3.25
N LEU A 40 -7.13 -0.55 2.64
CA LEU A 40 -5.80 -0.98 3.05
C LEU A 40 -4.79 -0.45 2.04
N SER A 41 -3.58 -0.15 2.50
CA SER A 41 -2.53 0.43 1.66
C SER A 41 -1.18 0.31 2.34
N VAL A 42 -0.11 0.43 1.55
CA VAL A 42 1.25 0.65 2.06
C VAL A 42 1.36 2.03 2.73
N ASP A 43 0.56 2.99 2.30
CA ASP A 43 0.50 4.35 2.83
C ASP A 43 -0.01 4.37 4.28
N GLU A 44 0.78 4.98 5.18
CA GLU A 44 0.42 5.14 6.58
C GLU A 44 -0.73 6.11 6.83
N ALA A 45 -0.96 7.06 5.93
CA ALA A 45 -2.13 7.92 6.02
C ALA A 45 -3.42 7.11 5.87
N VAL A 46 -3.37 6.02 5.10
CA VAL A 46 -4.51 5.19 4.74
C VAL A 46 -4.70 4.05 5.73
N TRP A 47 -3.66 3.24 5.95
CA TRP A 47 -3.64 2.15 6.93
C TRP A 47 -2.49 2.35 7.92
N PRO A 48 -2.69 3.06 9.03
CA PRO A 48 -1.59 3.51 9.88
C PRO A 48 -0.99 2.41 10.75
N ARG A 49 0.24 2.66 11.21
CA ARG A 49 0.75 2.11 12.46
C ARG A 49 0.13 2.83 13.64
N ARG A 50 -0.02 2.15 14.78
CA ARG A 50 -0.42 2.82 16.03
C ARG A 50 0.62 3.85 16.49
N GLN A 51 1.90 3.60 16.20
CA GLN A 51 3.02 4.48 16.52
C GLN A 51 3.36 5.48 15.39
N SER A 52 2.56 5.52 14.31
CA SER A 52 2.82 6.46 13.21
C SER A 52 2.76 7.89 13.74
N ARG A 53 3.75 8.69 13.36
CA ARG A 53 3.81 10.14 13.65
C ARG A 53 3.43 10.97 12.43
N LEU A 54 2.84 10.34 11.41
CA LEU A 54 2.43 11.05 10.21
C LEU A 54 1.40 12.14 10.57
N GLY A 55 1.69 13.38 10.18
CA GLY A 55 0.89 14.56 10.53
C GLY A 55 1.35 15.31 11.79
N GLU A 56 2.32 14.78 12.54
CA GLU A 56 3.02 15.53 13.59
C GLU A 56 4.14 16.39 12.99
N GLU A 57 4.50 17.50 13.66
CA GLU A 57 5.61 18.34 13.24
C GLU A 57 6.92 17.55 13.25
N GLY A 58 7.54 17.37 12.08
CA GLY A 58 8.73 16.54 11.91
C GLY A 58 8.45 15.02 11.83
N GLY A 59 7.20 14.61 11.66
CA GLY A 59 6.85 13.21 11.40
C GLY A 59 7.41 12.71 10.07
N GLU A 60 8.15 11.61 10.11
CA GLU A 60 8.69 10.93 8.92
C GLU A 60 7.86 9.69 8.58
N VAL A 61 7.77 9.37 7.28
CA VAL A 61 7.27 8.07 6.82
C VAL A 61 8.35 7.03 7.13
N LEU A 62 8.01 6.05 7.97
CA LEU A 62 8.95 5.00 8.39
C LEU A 62 8.68 3.67 7.67
N THR A 63 7.96 3.72 6.55
CA THR A 63 7.51 2.52 5.83
C THR A 63 8.60 2.08 4.86
N PRO A 64 8.97 0.79 4.82
CA PRO A 64 8.69 -0.26 5.82
C PRO A 64 9.48 -0.06 7.13
N ALA A 65 8.91 -0.46 8.27
CA ALA A 65 9.55 -0.30 9.60
C ALA A 65 10.66 -1.32 9.85
N TYR A 66 10.52 -2.52 9.30
CA TYR A 66 11.34 -3.66 9.63
C TYR A 66 11.94 -4.26 8.36
N SER A 67 13.23 -4.59 8.42
CA SER A 67 13.93 -5.27 7.33
C SER A 67 13.88 -6.80 7.43
N SER A 68 13.43 -7.36 8.56
CA SER A 68 13.28 -8.81 8.72
C SER A 68 11.92 -9.20 9.26
N LEU A 69 11.43 -10.36 8.83
CA LEU A 69 10.18 -10.94 9.32
C LEU A 69 10.26 -11.23 10.83
N GLU A 70 11.41 -11.72 11.29
CA GLU A 70 11.63 -12.03 12.70
C GLU A 70 11.46 -10.78 13.59
N ASP A 71 12.08 -9.65 13.21
CA ASP A 71 11.96 -8.40 13.96
C ASP A 71 10.51 -7.89 13.95
N ALA A 72 9.84 -7.96 12.80
CA ALA A 72 8.44 -7.59 12.68
C ALA A 72 7.54 -8.45 13.59
N LEU A 73 7.71 -9.77 13.57
CA LEU A 73 6.94 -10.69 14.42
C LEU A 73 7.25 -10.52 15.91
N GLN A 74 8.48 -10.15 16.29
CA GLN A 74 8.86 -9.94 17.68
C GLN A 74 8.36 -8.61 18.25
N ARG A 75 8.39 -7.54 17.44
CA ARG A 75 8.13 -6.17 17.92
C ARG A 75 6.70 -5.69 17.69
N THR A 76 5.95 -6.31 16.79
CA THR A 76 4.56 -5.94 16.54
C THR A 76 3.68 -6.35 17.74
N PRO A 77 2.83 -5.46 18.27
CA PRO A 77 1.84 -5.84 19.28
C PRO A 77 0.94 -7.00 18.82
N PRO A 78 0.50 -7.92 19.71
CA PRO A 78 -0.30 -9.09 19.33
C PRO A 78 -1.65 -8.80 18.65
N ASP A 79 -2.18 -7.61 18.87
CA ASP A 79 -3.43 -7.14 18.30
C ASP A 79 -3.25 -6.38 16.96
N GLU A 80 -2.00 -6.10 16.56
CA GLU A 80 -1.67 -5.47 15.30
C GLU A 80 -1.41 -6.51 14.20
N VAL A 81 -1.59 -6.09 12.95
CA VAL A 81 -1.38 -6.93 11.77
C VAL A 81 0.06 -6.76 11.29
N VAL A 82 0.79 -7.86 11.16
CA VAL A 82 2.10 -7.85 10.47
C VAL A 82 1.85 -7.97 8.99
N VAL A 83 2.42 -7.05 8.21
CA VAL A 83 2.36 -7.09 6.75
C VAL A 83 3.75 -7.16 6.15
N ALA A 84 3.89 -7.94 5.09
CA ALA A 84 5.03 -7.84 4.19
C ALA A 84 4.67 -6.93 3.03
N ILE A 85 5.60 -6.05 2.66
CA ILE A 85 5.48 -5.10 1.58
C ILE A 85 6.47 -5.53 0.51
N THR A 86 5.97 -5.70 -0.70
CA THR A 86 6.74 -6.19 -1.84
C THR A 86 6.69 -5.17 -2.97
N GLN A 87 7.67 -5.23 -3.86
CA GLN A 87 7.72 -4.42 -5.06
C GLN A 87 7.92 -5.32 -6.26
N TRP A 88 7.15 -5.09 -7.32
CA TRP A 88 7.51 -5.63 -8.64
C TRP A 88 8.62 -4.77 -9.26
N ARG A 89 9.76 -5.39 -9.53
CA ARG A 89 10.94 -4.78 -10.16
C ARG A 89 11.11 -5.30 -11.57
N GLY A 90 11.51 -4.41 -12.47
CA GLY A 90 11.71 -4.71 -13.87
C GLY A 90 12.34 -3.53 -14.62
N PRO A 91 12.67 -3.68 -15.91
CA PRO A 91 13.21 -2.60 -16.71
C PRO A 91 12.26 -1.39 -16.73
N GLY A 92 12.73 -0.25 -16.22
CA GLY A 92 11.96 1.00 -16.19
C GLY A 92 11.13 1.22 -14.92
N GLU A 93 11.08 0.25 -14.00
CA GLU A 93 10.46 0.47 -12.69
C GLU A 93 11.34 1.36 -11.80
N PRO A 94 10.74 2.30 -11.04
CA PRO A 94 11.49 3.01 -10.02
C PRO A 94 12.00 2.01 -8.97
N GLU A 95 13.23 2.15 -8.50
CA GLU A 95 13.67 1.40 -7.33
C GLU A 95 13.29 2.21 -6.08
N LEU A 96 12.34 1.71 -5.30
CA LEU A 96 12.02 2.33 -4.02
C LEU A 96 13.15 2.04 -3.03
N ALA A 97 13.58 3.09 -2.33
CA ALA A 97 14.68 3.01 -1.38
C ALA A 97 14.31 2.12 -0.19
N ALA A 98 14.67 0.84 -0.28
CA ALA A 98 14.56 -0.12 0.79
C ALA A 98 15.86 -0.93 0.88
N GLY A 99 16.35 -1.13 2.10
CA GLY A 99 17.51 -1.97 2.35
C GLY A 99 17.23 -3.46 2.05
N PRO A 100 18.24 -4.32 2.10
CA PRO A 100 18.04 -5.76 1.95
C PRO A 100 17.06 -6.27 3.02
N THR A 101 16.21 -7.21 2.63
CA THR A 101 15.19 -7.80 3.51
C THR A 101 15.38 -9.30 3.68
N TRP A 102 14.79 -9.84 4.74
CA TRP A 102 14.71 -11.30 4.91
C TRP A 102 13.33 -11.75 5.41
N PRO A 103 12.64 -12.65 4.68
CA PRO A 103 12.99 -13.20 3.37
C PRO A 103 12.91 -12.15 2.23
N MET A 104 13.76 -12.30 1.20
CA MET A 104 13.81 -11.41 0.03
C MET A 104 12.67 -11.62 -0.97
N VAL A 105 11.99 -12.75 -0.87
CA VAL A 105 10.84 -13.10 -1.73
C VAL A 105 9.62 -13.35 -0.84
N PRO A 106 8.40 -13.11 -1.36
CA PRO A 106 7.19 -13.36 -0.59
C PRO A 106 7.02 -14.84 -0.28
N ASP A 107 6.64 -15.18 0.94
CA ASP A 107 6.32 -16.56 1.30
C ASP A 107 4.93 -16.95 0.80
N THR A 108 4.82 -18.13 0.20
CA THR A 108 3.54 -18.71 -0.25
C THR A 108 2.52 -18.94 0.87
N GLY A 109 2.95 -18.96 2.14
CA GLY A 109 2.08 -19.05 3.31
C GLY A 109 1.44 -17.72 3.73
N TRP A 110 1.92 -16.58 3.20
CA TRP A 110 1.33 -15.28 3.50
C TRP A 110 0.06 -15.06 2.68
N ARG A 111 -0.94 -14.41 3.27
CA ARG A 111 -2.17 -14.07 2.55
C ARG A 111 -1.97 -12.78 1.78
N ARG A 112 -1.97 -12.84 0.45
CA ARG A 112 -2.02 -11.62 -0.39
C ARG A 112 -3.31 -10.85 -0.12
N LEU A 113 -3.18 -9.55 0.15
CA LEU A 113 -4.28 -8.61 0.32
C LEU A 113 -4.63 -7.89 -0.99
N GLY A 114 -3.64 -7.71 -1.86
CA GLY A 114 -3.76 -7.10 -3.18
C GLY A 114 -2.53 -6.27 -3.54
N TRP A 115 -2.65 -5.52 -4.63
CA TRP A 115 -1.63 -4.57 -5.09
C TRP A 115 -2.09 -3.13 -4.94
N ASP A 116 -1.18 -2.31 -4.39
CA ASP A 116 -1.29 -0.87 -4.26
C ASP A 116 -0.39 -0.18 -5.30
N VAL A 117 -0.60 1.12 -5.49
CA VAL A 117 0.20 1.97 -6.37
C VAL A 117 0.66 3.18 -5.57
N VAL A 118 1.96 3.26 -5.28
CA VAL A 118 2.51 4.28 -4.37
C VAL A 118 3.66 5.06 -5.00
N ASP A 119 3.88 6.29 -4.55
CA ASP A 119 5.02 7.10 -4.99
C ASP A 119 6.34 6.71 -4.31
N ASN A 120 7.40 7.50 -4.51
CA ASN A 120 8.72 7.24 -3.97
C ASN A 120 8.88 7.42 -2.45
N VAL A 121 7.89 7.97 -1.77
CA VAL A 121 7.85 8.14 -0.31
C VAL A 121 6.67 7.41 0.32
N PHE A 122 6.00 6.53 -0.44
CA PHE A 122 4.90 5.65 -0.04
C PHE A 122 3.46 6.21 0.08
N PRO A 123 3.14 7.48 -0.21
CA PRO A 123 1.78 7.90 -0.52
C PRO A 123 1.11 7.07 -1.63
N SER A 124 -0.11 6.60 -1.34
CA SER A 124 -0.88 5.82 -2.31
C SER A 124 -1.55 6.72 -3.34
N GLY A 125 -1.20 6.51 -4.61
CA GLY A 125 -1.89 7.08 -5.74
C GLY A 125 -3.34 6.60 -5.87
N LEU A 126 -3.65 5.43 -5.28
CA LEU A 126 -4.96 4.82 -5.31
C LEU A 126 -5.91 5.37 -4.24
N SER A 127 -5.39 5.68 -3.04
CA SER A 127 -6.21 6.01 -1.87
C SER A 127 -5.77 7.25 -1.07
N ASN A 128 -4.76 8.00 -1.52
CA ASN A 128 -4.30 9.24 -0.89
C ASN A 128 -3.97 10.38 -1.88
N CYS A 129 -4.17 10.17 -3.18
CA CYS A 129 -4.16 11.24 -4.19
C CYS A 129 -5.60 11.58 -4.59
N MET A 130 -6.19 12.57 -3.92
CA MET A 130 -7.58 13.02 -4.07
C MET A 130 -8.11 12.95 -5.51
N TYR A 131 -9.34 12.46 -5.67
CA TYR A 131 -10.04 12.44 -6.95
C TYR A 131 -10.89 13.71 -7.06
N ALA A 132 -10.35 14.74 -7.71
CA ALA A 132 -11.06 16.00 -7.92
C ALA A 132 -12.38 15.76 -8.69
N ALA A 133 -13.48 16.35 -8.20
CA ALA A 133 -14.82 16.20 -8.76
C ALA A 133 -14.95 16.66 -10.23
N GLU A 134 -14.00 17.46 -10.72
CA GLU A 134 -14.01 18.04 -12.07
C GLU A 134 -13.18 17.21 -13.07
N VAL A 135 -12.37 16.26 -12.60
CA VAL A 135 -11.59 15.32 -13.43
C VAL A 135 -12.13 13.91 -13.22
N VAL A 136 -13.46 13.77 -13.36
CA VAL A 136 -14.12 12.49 -13.60
C VAL A 136 -13.82 12.08 -15.04
N LEU A 137 -12.55 11.77 -15.32
CA LEU A 137 -12.26 10.68 -16.24
C LEU A 137 -12.94 9.42 -15.68
N ASP A 138 -13.13 8.41 -16.52
CA ASP A 138 -13.87 7.19 -16.26
C ASP A 138 -13.23 6.29 -15.17
N TRP A 139 -12.88 6.84 -14.00
CA TRP A 139 -12.23 6.12 -12.91
C TRP A 139 -13.13 5.05 -12.28
N ARG A 140 -14.43 5.07 -12.64
CA ARG A 140 -15.38 4.01 -12.35
C ARG A 140 -14.94 2.68 -12.94
N GLU A 141 -14.24 2.69 -14.09
CA GLU A 141 -13.70 1.46 -14.66
C GLU A 141 -12.69 0.79 -13.73
N TRP A 142 -11.89 1.59 -13.01
CA TRP A 142 -10.91 1.08 -12.05
C TRP A 142 -11.59 0.59 -10.78
N ALA A 143 -12.64 1.29 -10.33
CA ALA A 143 -13.42 0.86 -9.16
C ALA A 143 -13.90 -0.60 -9.32
N ALA A 144 -14.36 -1.01 -10.51
CA ALA A 144 -14.80 -2.39 -10.76
C ALA A 144 -13.69 -3.45 -10.67
N ARG A 145 -12.41 -3.03 -10.71
CA ARG A 145 -11.23 -3.91 -10.67
C ARG A 145 -10.58 -3.98 -9.28
N LEU A 146 -11.10 -3.21 -8.33
CA LEU A 146 -10.63 -3.20 -6.94
C LEU A 146 -11.38 -4.23 -6.10
N ASN A 147 -10.66 -4.87 -5.20
CA ASN A 147 -11.20 -5.83 -4.25
C ASN A 147 -11.82 -5.15 -3.01
N GLU A 148 -12.22 -5.94 -2.02
CA GLU A 148 -12.84 -5.45 -0.78
C GLU A 148 -11.92 -4.54 0.07
N HIS A 149 -10.61 -4.62 -0.15
CA HIS A 149 -9.59 -3.84 0.54
C HIS A 149 -9.21 -2.54 -0.18
N HIS A 150 -9.91 -2.19 -1.25
CA HIS A 150 -9.54 -1.09 -2.15
C HIS A 150 -8.19 -1.29 -2.84
N LEU A 151 -7.76 -2.54 -3.03
CA LEU A 151 -6.52 -2.92 -3.72
C LEU A 151 -6.84 -3.66 -5.03
N PHE A 152 -5.88 -3.77 -5.95
CA PHE A 152 -6.03 -4.59 -7.16
C PHE A 152 -5.80 -6.07 -6.86
N ASP A 153 -6.66 -6.95 -7.39
CA ASP A 153 -6.50 -8.42 -7.33
C ASP A 153 -5.75 -9.00 -8.52
N GLU A 154 -5.57 -8.19 -9.58
CA GLU A 154 -4.89 -8.54 -10.83
C GLU A 154 -3.71 -7.60 -11.09
N LEU A 155 -2.52 -8.16 -11.26
CA LEU A 155 -1.28 -7.40 -11.44
C LEU A 155 -1.29 -6.51 -12.70
N PRO A 156 -1.82 -6.94 -13.86
CA PRO A 156 -1.93 -6.08 -15.03
C PRO A 156 -2.77 -4.82 -14.77
N ASP A 157 -3.81 -4.90 -13.94
CA ASP A 157 -4.65 -3.76 -13.60
C ASP A 157 -3.91 -2.75 -12.72
N ALA A 158 -3.12 -3.23 -11.75
CA ALA A 158 -2.28 -2.37 -10.92
C ALA A 158 -1.24 -1.60 -11.77
N PHE A 159 -0.59 -2.26 -12.73
CA PHE A 159 0.35 -1.60 -13.64
C PHE A 159 -0.32 -0.58 -14.56
N ALA A 160 -1.47 -0.94 -15.13
CA ALA A 160 -2.22 -0.03 -15.98
C ALA A 160 -2.71 1.19 -15.18
N PHE A 161 -3.12 0.99 -13.92
CA PHE A 161 -3.50 2.08 -13.01
C PHE A 161 -2.30 2.95 -12.61
N ARG A 162 -1.13 2.36 -12.38
CA ARG A 162 0.13 3.10 -12.16
C ARG A 162 0.42 4.02 -13.33
N ASP A 163 0.31 3.55 -14.57
CA ASP A 163 0.55 4.37 -15.77
C ASP A 163 -0.50 5.48 -15.93
N ALA A 164 -1.75 5.21 -15.57
CA ALA A 164 -2.79 6.24 -15.50
C ALA A 164 -2.50 7.29 -14.41
N THR A 165 -2.03 6.85 -13.25
CA THR A 165 -1.72 7.71 -12.10
C THR A 165 -0.48 8.56 -12.35
N ASN A 166 0.59 8.01 -12.92
CA ASN A 166 1.77 8.76 -13.36
C ASN A 166 1.42 9.92 -14.30
N ARG A 167 0.39 9.75 -15.14
CA ARG A 167 -0.12 10.82 -16.03
C ARG A 167 -1.03 11.81 -15.31
N ARG A 168 -1.81 11.35 -14.33
CA ARG A 168 -2.76 12.18 -13.57
C ARG A 168 -2.04 13.08 -12.56
N VAL A 169 -1.03 12.55 -11.88
CA VAL A 169 -0.33 13.20 -10.76
C VAL A 169 1.18 13.19 -11.04
N PRO A 170 1.64 13.90 -12.09
CA PRO A 170 3.03 13.86 -12.53
C PRO A 170 4.02 14.38 -11.48
N GLU A 171 3.57 15.23 -10.53
CA GLU A 171 4.39 15.76 -9.44
C GLU A 171 4.77 14.70 -8.38
N HIS A 172 4.02 13.60 -8.31
CA HIS A 172 4.31 12.43 -7.46
C HIS A 172 4.91 11.26 -8.26
N ALA A 173 4.95 11.34 -9.59
CA ALA A 173 5.58 10.31 -10.39
C ALA A 173 7.11 10.27 -10.15
N PRO A 174 7.75 9.10 -10.23
CA PRO A 174 7.18 7.81 -10.62
C PRO A 174 6.50 7.06 -9.48
N PHE A 175 5.33 6.48 -9.77
CA PHE A 175 4.66 5.49 -8.93
C PHE A 175 5.19 4.08 -9.19
N ALA A 176 5.15 3.23 -8.16
CA ALA A 176 5.50 1.81 -8.17
C ALA A 176 4.29 0.94 -7.82
N VAL A 177 4.26 -0.30 -8.33
CA VAL A 177 3.28 -1.32 -7.92
C VAL A 177 3.81 -2.11 -6.74
N MET A 178 3.04 -2.10 -5.65
CA MET A 178 3.43 -2.69 -4.37
C MET A 178 2.48 -3.81 -3.99
N GLY A 179 3.00 -4.98 -3.68
CA GLY A 179 2.20 -6.06 -3.11
C GLY A 179 2.10 -5.92 -1.59
N LEU A 180 0.91 -6.19 -1.07
CA LEU A 180 0.64 -6.19 0.36
C LEU A 180 0.21 -7.58 0.79
N TYR A 181 0.92 -8.17 1.76
CA TYR A 181 0.68 -9.52 2.24
C TYR A 181 0.50 -9.52 3.75
N GLU A 182 -0.61 -10.07 4.24
CA GLU A 182 -0.78 -10.36 5.65
C GLU A 182 0.08 -11.57 6.01
N VAL A 183 1.02 -11.37 6.94
CA VAL A 183 1.86 -12.45 7.45
C VAL A 183 1.12 -13.15 8.58
N ARG A 184 0.72 -14.39 8.31
CA ARG A 184 0.09 -15.25 9.31
C ARG A 184 1.17 -16.09 9.99
N GLY A 185 1.50 -15.73 11.21
CA GLY A 185 2.39 -16.52 12.07
C GLY A 185 1.64 -16.96 13.32
N SER A 186 1.64 -18.26 13.60
CA SER A 186 1.27 -18.82 14.90
C SER A 186 2.24 -18.28 15.95
N ARG A 187 1.82 -17.26 16.70
CA ARG A 187 2.41 -16.96 18.01
C ARG A 187 1.97 -18.02 19.02
#